data_AF-M0CHL6-F1
#
_entry.id   AF-M0CHL6-F1
#
_cell.length_a   1.000
_cell.length_b   1.000
_cell.length_c   1.000
_cell.angle_alpha   90.00
_cell.angle_beta   90.00
_cell.angle_gamma   90.00
#
_symmetry.space_group_name_H-M   'P 1'
#
loop_
_entity.id
_entity.type
_entity.pdbx_description
1 polymer ?
#
loop_
_entity_poly.entity_id
_entity_poly.type
_entity_poly.pdbx_seq_one_letter_code
_entity_poly.pdbx_strand_id
1 'polypeptide(L)'
;MTVVLCGVGADTGNVRPVPGVDDEGRFEYVPIPEKGATAETATYGSLDRRFGEGPLSDLLDGIRPGSDGEWVTDSTAIRDCSVHRDPNLDALTYGEHRPGYVAKLRALEPGDIVAFYGGFPGPDSDYKHRSLFGYFTVAEPPVVLDPEADRDDVAATLTEHPDNAHAKRFAGHGDLYYHDPAFTDRPRSVVIVPGEAPGGVLDRAIRLSDRRRGPNYYMSEAVADALAPASSTDHGTHLGGFKPAVRCDIDPERFRAFLRRSA
;
A
#
# COMPACT_ATOMS: atom_id res chain seq x y z
N MET A 1 -5.38 14.04 16.38
CA MET A 1 -5.31 13.79 14.93
C MET A 1 -3.89 13.43 14.53
N THR A 2 -3.72 12.46 13.63
CA THR A 2 -2.46 11.78 13.33
C THR A 2 -2.39 11.42 11.86
N VAL A 3 -1.17 11.37 11.33
CA VAL A 3 -0.89 10.81 10.00
C VAL A 3 -0.10 9.51 10.18
N VAL A 4 -0.49 8.44 9.49
CA VAL A 4 0.30 7.20 9.39
C VAL A 4 0.75 7.01 7.95
N LEU A 5 2.07 6.97 7.75
CA LEU A 5 2.68 6.64 6.47
C LEU A 5 2.87 5.13 6.38
N CYS A 6 2.18 4.46 5.47
CA CYS A 6 2.21 3.03 5.26
C CYS A 6 3.10 2.68 4.07
N GLY A 7 4.17 1.94 4.34
CA GLY A 7 5.06 1.41 3.31
C GLY A 7 4.47 0.20 2.57
N VAL A 8 4.01 0.40 1.33
CA VAL A 8 3.25 -0.60 0.55
C VAL A 8 3.55 -0.47 -0.96
N GLY A 9 2.73 -1.09 -1.81
CA GLY A 9 2.84 -1.02 -3.27
C GLY A 9 3.83 -2.02 -3.86
N ALA A 10 3.71 -2.21 -5.18
CA ALA A 10 4.53 -3.14 -5.94
C ALA A 10 6.02 -2.81 -5.84
N ASP A 11 6.84 -3.86 -5.80
CA ASP A 11 8.29 -3.76 -5.67
C ASP A 11 8.99 -4.97 -6.30
N THR A 12 10.31 -5.05 -6.13
CA THR A 12 11.15 -6.11 -6.70
C THR A 12 10.77 -7.51 -6.22
N GLY A 13 9.96 -7.62 -5.16
CA GLY A 13 9.43 -8.87 -4.66
C GLY A 13 8.28 -9.44 -5.50
N ASN A 14 7.58 -8.61 -6.29
CA ASN A 14 6.29 -9.01 -6.87
C ASN A 14 6.07 -8.56 -8.33
N VAL A 15 6.77 -7.54 -8.82
CA VAL A 15 6.69 -7.10 -10.22
C VAL A 15 8.06 -6.76 -10.80
N ARG A 16 8.20 -6.89 -12.12
CA ARG A 16 9.32 -6.37 -12.89
C ARG A 16 8.85 -5.88 -14.28
N PRO A 17 9.32 -4.72 -14.76
CA PRO A 17 10.03 -3.72 -13.99
C PRO A 17 9.19 -3.18 -12.82
N VAL A 18 9.85 -2.58 -11.82
CA VAL A 18 9.13 -1.85 -10.76
C VAL A 18 8.73 -0.49 -11.32
N PRO A 19 7.50 -0.01 -11.08
CA PRO A 19 7.06 1.29 -11.56
C PRO A 19 8.04 2.39 -11.18
N GLY A 20 8.41 3.22 -12.15
CA GLY A 20 9.31 4.36 -11.98
C GLY A 20 8.57 5.68 -11.79
N VAL A 21 9.34 6.70 -11.43
CA VAL A 21 8.94 8.10 -11.53
C VAL A 21 9.69 8.73 -12.71
N ASP A 22 8.99 9.47 -13.57
CA ASP A 22 9.63 10.20 -14.68
C ASP A 22 10.18 11.58 -14.27
N ASP A 23 10.75 12.32 -15.22
CA ASP A 23 11.31 13.66 -15.02
C ASP A 23 10.27 14.67 -14.52
N GLU A 24 9.00 14.47 -14.86
CA GLU A 24 7.88 15.27 -14.37
C GLU A 24 7.33 14.79 -13.03
N GLY A 25 7.91 13.79 -12.38
CA GLY A 25 7.40 13.27 -11.12
C GLY A 25 6.15 12.39 -11.28
N ARG A 26 5.74 12.04 -12.51
CA ARG A 26 4.59 11.18 -12.79
C ARG A 26 4.95 9.73 -12.55
N PHE A 27 3.97 8.93 -12.17
CA PHE A 27 4.14 7.52 -11.85
C PHE A 27 2.85 6.73 -12.11
N GLU A 28 2.99 5.43 -12.36
CA GLU A 28 1.85 4.51 -12.42
C GLU A 28 1.68 3.81 -11.08
N TYR A 29 0.46 3.83 -10.53
CA TYR A 29 0.12 2.99 -9.39
C TYR A 29 -0.16 1.58 -9.87
N VAL A 30 0.83 0.70 -9.75
CA VAL A 30 0.68 -0.73 -10.04
C VAL A 30 0.42 -1.48 -8.73
N PRO A 31 -0.77 -2.08 -8.55
CA PRO A 31 -1.03 -2.94 -7.39
C PRO A 31 -0.17 -4.20 -7.43
N ILE A 32 -0.06 -4.92 -6.31
CA ILE A 32 0.65 -6.21 -6.29
C ILE A 32 -0.23 -7.30 -6.96
N PRO A 33 0.34 -8.37 -7.52
CA PRO A 33 -0.47 -9.48 -8.03
C PRO A 33 -1.20 -10.18 -6.88
N GLU A 34 -2.45 -10.56 -7.11
CA GLU A 34 -3.15 -11.44 -6.17
C GLU A 34 -2.49 -12.82 -6.15
N LYS A 35 -2.39 -13.41 -4.96
CA LYS A 35 -1.61 -14.62 -4.72
C LYS A 35 -2.45 -15.90 -4.64
N GLY A 36 -3.78 -15.80 -4.75
CA GLY A 36 -4.67 -16.95 -4.68
C GLY A 36 -6.12 -16.60 -4.99
N ALA A 37 -7.06 -17.45 -4.54
CA ALA A 37 -8.47 -17.27 -4.80
C ALA A 37 -9.00 -15.93 -4.26
N THR A 38 -9.73 -15.21 -5.10
CA THR A 38 -10.28 -13.88 -4.81
C THR A 38 -11.56 -13.65 -5.62
N ALA A 39 -12.42 -12.76 -5.13
CA ALA A 39 -13.54 -12.21 -5.89
C ALA A 39 -13.13 -10.96 -6.71
N GLU A 40 -11.85 -10.57 -6.72
CA GLU A 40 -11.37 -9.47 -7.55
C GLU A 40 -11.51 -9.78 -9.04
N THR A 41 -12.31 -8.98 -9.73
CA THR A 41 -12.53 -9.05 -11.17
C THR A 41 -11.52 -8.20 -11.95
N ALA A 42 -10.88 -7.23 -11.30
CA ALA A 42 -9.83 -6.44 -11.95
C ALA A 42 -8.55 -7.26 -12.15
N THR A 43 -8.09 -7.32 -13.39
CA THR A 43 -6.79 -7.89 -13.79
C THR A 43 -5.87 -6.80 -14.33
N TYR A 44 -4.57 -7.08 -14.46
CA TYR A 44 -3.64 -6.15 -15.09
C TYR A 44 -4.04 -5.78 -16.53
N GLY A 45 -4.72 -6.67 -17.24
CA GLY A 45 -5.24 -6.43 -18.58
C GLY A 45 -6.54 -5.62 -18.67
N SER A 46 -7.23 -5.45 -17.54
CA SER A 46 -8.48 -4.69 -17.44
C SER A 46 -8.28 -3.27 -16.91
N LEU A 47 -7.13 -3.00 -16.27
CA LEU A 47 -6.82 -1.71 -15.69
C LEU A 47 -6.02 -0.88 -16.68
N ASP A 48 -6.56 0.28 -17.05
CA ASP A 48 -5.87 1.22 -17.92
C ASP A 48 -4.71 1.91 -17.19
N ARG A 49 -3.67 2.22 -17.97
CA ARG A 49 -2.59 3.10 -17.54
C ARG A 49 -3.12 4.51 -17.31
N ARG A 50 -2.60 5.19 -16.30
CA ARG A 50 -2.90 6.61 -16.07
C ARG A 50 -2.21 7.51 -17.11
N PHE A 51 -1.04 7.09 -17.58
CA PHE A 51 -0.20 7.82 -18.52
C PHE A 51 0.14 6.95 -19.73
N GLY A 52 -0.38 7.38 -20.89
CA GLY A 52 -0.26 6.67 -22.16
C GLY A 52 -1.52 5.87 -22.50
N GLU A 53 -1.41 5.01 -23.51
CA GLU A 53 -2.48 4.11 -23.94
C GLU A 53 -2.18 2.68 -23.49
N GLY A 54 -3.23 1.89 -23.31
CA GLY A 54 -3.15 0.46 -23.04
C GLY A 54 -3.27 0.08 -21.55
N PRO A 55 -3.38 -1.22 -21.27
CA PRO A 55 -3.53 -1.75 -19.91
C PRO A 55 -2.22 -1.71 -19.12
N LEU A 56 -2.31 -1.83 -17.79
CA LEU A 56 -1.17 -1.94 -16.89
C LEU A 56 -0.28 -3.14 -17.21
N SER A 57 -0.82 -4.22 -17.80
CA SER A 57 -0.04 -5.38 -18.23
C SER A 57 1.07 -5.03 -19.22
N ASP A 58 0.90 -3.96 -20.01
CA ASP A 58 1.88 -3.54 -21.01
C ASP A 58 3.13 -2.90 -20.38
N LEU A 59 3.08 -2.61 -19.07
CA LEU A 59 4.21 -2.09 -18.30
C LEU A 59 5.03 -3.18 -17.62
N LEU A 60 4.63 -4.45 -17.72
CA LEU A 60 5.16 -5.54 -16.91
C LEU A 60 5.77 -6.65 -17.77
N ASP A 61 7.04 -6.95 -17.49
CA ASP A 61 7.77 -8.10 -18.06
C ASP A 61 7.60 -9.36 -17.21
N GLY A 62 7.14 -9.20 -15.97
CA GLY A 62 6.83 -10.33 -15.11
C GLY A 62 6.18 -9.94 -13.80
N ILE A 63 5.40 -10.87 -13.28
CA ILE A 63 4.77 -10.79 -11.97
C ILE A 63 5.12 -12.03 -11.15
N ARG A 64 4.99 -11.91 -9.83
CA ARG A 64 5.20 -13.02 -8.92
C ARG A 64 4.11 -13.05 -7.85
N PRO A 65 2.99 -13.73 -8.13
CA PRO A 65 1.93 -14.03 -7.15
C PRO A 65 2.53 -14.79 -5.96
N GLY A 66 2.57 -14.16 -4.78
CA GLY A 66 3.32 -14.66 -3.63
C GLY A 66 4.83 -14.44 -3.81
N SER A 67 5.44 -13.60 -2.98
CA SER A 67 6.80 -13.05 -3.18
C SER A 67 7.96 -14.08 -3.14
N ASP A 68 7.65 -15.36 -2.98
CA ASP A 68 8.53 -16.52 -2.93
C ASP A 68 8.33 -17.53 -4.08
N GLY A 69 7.32 -17.32 -4.93
CA GLY A 69 7.02 -18.19 -6.07
C GLY A 69 7.93 -18.01 -7.30
N GLU A 70 7.58 -18.71 -8.39
CA GLU A 70 8.21 -18.51 -9.69
C GLU A 70 7.72 -17.22 -10.35
N TRP A 71 8.58 -16.62 -11.20
CA TRP A 71 8.17 -15.48 -12.01
C TRP A 71 7.28 -15.95 -13.15
N VAL A 72 6.10 -15.36 -13.25
CA VAL A 72 5.20 -15.47 -14.40
C VAL A 72 5.64 -14.43 -15.42
N THR A 73 6.07 -14.88 -16.60
CA THR A 73 6.53 -14.02 -17.71
C THR A 73 5.71 -14.18 -18.99
N ASP A 74 4.75 -15.11 -19.00
CA ASP A 74 3.81 -15.22 -20.11
C ASP A 74 2.87 -14.01 -20.10
N SER A 75 2.80 -13.28 -21.22
CA SER A 75 2.07 -12.02 -21.30
C SER A 75 0.56 -12.19 -21.11
N THR A 76 0.00 -13.33 -21.54
CA THR A 76 -1.42 -13.63 -21.34
C THR A 76 -1.69 -13.90 -19.87
N ALA A 77 -0.84 -14.70 -19.21
CA ALA A 77 -0.95 -14.96 -17.78
C ALA A 77 -0.77 -13.68 -16.93
N ILE A 78 0.13 -12.76 -17.33
CA ILE A 78 0.26 -11.45 -16.68
C ILE A 78 -1.04 -10.66 -16.85
N ARG A 79 -1.55 -10.57 -18.09
CA ARG A 79 -2.78 -9.84 -18.44
C ARG A 79 -3.99 -10.33 -17.66
N ASP A 80 -4.12 -11.65 -17.49
CA ASP A 80 -5.27 -12.30 -16.85
C ASP A 80 -5.13 -12.41 -15.32
N CYS A 81 -3.95 -12.07 -14.77
CA CYS A 81 -3.76 -12.12 -13.33
C CYS A 81 -4.54 -11.01 -12.62
N SER A 82 -5.40 -11.41 -11.68
CA SER A 82 -6.09 -10.49 -10.78
C SER A 82 -5.09 -9.68 -9.94
N VAL A 83 -5.42 -8.42 -9.73
CA VAL A 83 -4.62 -7.53 -8.88
C VAL A 83 -5.04 -7.64 -7.42
N HIS A 84 -4.18 -7.21 -6.50
CA HIS A 84 -4.50 -7.03 -5.10
C HIS A 84 -4.34 -5.54 -4.75
N ARG A 85 -5.46 -4.82 -4.74
CA ARG A 85 -5.52 -3.38 -4.48
C ARG A 85 -5.47 -3.09 -2.99
N ASP A 86 -4.26 -2.97 -2.46
CA ASP A 86 -4.04 -2.71 -1.04
C ASP A 86 -2.89 -1.70 -0.83
N PRO A 87 -3.18 -0.40 -0.93
CA PRO A 87 -4.51 0.24 -0.84
C PRO A 87 -5.35 0.19 -2.13
N ASN A 88 -6.67 0.27 -1.97
CA ASN A 88 -7.58 0.61 -3.06
C ASN A 88 -7.87 2.11 -3.00
N LEU A 89 -7.17 2.89 -3.82
CA LEU A 89 -7.24 4.35 -3.82
C LEU A 89 -8.43 4.91 -4.63
N ASP A 90 -9.15 4.06 -5.36
CA ASP A 90 -10.42 4.46 -6.01
C ASP A 90 -11.58 4.38 -5.02
N ALA A 91 -11.64 3.29 -4.24
CA ALA A 91 -12.65 3.08 -3.20
C ALA A 91 -12.24 3.62 -1.82
N LEU A 92 -11.03 4.17 -1.69
CA LEU A 92 -10.46 4.73 -0.46
C LEU A 92 -10.53 3.74 0.71
N THR A 93 -9.93 2.56 0.55
CA THR A 93 -9.81 1.58 1.63
C THR A 93 -8.43 0.93 1.65
N TYR A 94 -8.03 0.46 2.82
CA TYR A 94 -6.76 -0.22 3.05
C TYR A 94 -6.93 -1.34 4.07
N GLY A 95 -6.35 -2.50 3.79
CA GLY A 95 -6.25 -3.63 4.70
C GLY A 95 -4.80 -3.87 5.12
N GLU A 96 -4.57 -4.40 6.32
CA GLU A 96 -3.21 -4.73 6.75
C GLU A 96 -3.22 -5.78 7.88
N HIS A 97 -2.18 -6.59 7.96
CA HIS A 97 -2.05 -7.69 8.93
C HIS A 97 -0.70 -7.68 9.66
N ARG A 98 0.27 -6.89 9.19
CA ARG A 98 1.59 -6.77 9.83
C ARG A 98 1.43 -6.15 11.22
N PRO A 99 1.90 -6.80 12.31
CA PRO A 99 1.62 -6.35 13.67
C PRO A 99 1.99 -4.88 13.96
N GLY A 100 3.15 -4.44 13.45
CA GLY A 100 3.62 -3.06 13.63
C GLY A 100 2.79 -2.01 12.88
N TYR A 101 2.04 -2.42 11.86
CA TYR A 101 1.08 -1.57 11.16
C TYR A 101 -0.26 -1.60 11.87
N VAL A 102 -0.80 -2.79 12.15
CA VAL A 102 -2.08 -2.98 12.85
C VAL A 102 -2.10 -2.17 14.15
N ALA A 103 -1.00 -2.22 14.94
CA ALA A 103 -0.88 -1.46 16.18
C ALA A 103 -1.02 0.07 15.99
N LYS A 104 -0.58 0.63 14.85
CA LYS A 104 -0.70 2.07 14.55
C LYS A 104 -2.04 2.40 13.92
N LEU A 105 -2.53 1.55 13.00
CA LEU A 105 -3.75 1.76 12.26
C LEU A 105 -4.98 1.65 13.16
N ARG A 106 -5.03 0.67 14.07
CA ARG A 106 -6.18 0.48 14.99
C ARG A 106 -6.44 1.67 15.93
N ALA A 107 -5.47 2.59 16.05
CA ALA A 107 -5.55 3.75 16.93
C ALA A 107 -5.96 5.03 16.17
N LEU A 108 -6.28 4.93 14.88
CA LEU A 108 -6.74 6.05 14.08
C LEU A 108 -8.20 6.37 14.40
N GLU A 109 -8.51 7.67 14.32
CA GLU A 109 -9.85 8.21 14.50
C GLU A 109 -10.34 8.83 13.18
N PRO A 110 -11.67 8.98 12.99
CA PRO A 110 -12.21 9.75 11.88
C PRO A 110 -11.54 11.13 11.75
N GLY A 111 -11.14 11.48 10.52
CA GLY A 111 -10.40 12.70 10.22
C GLY A 111 -8.87 12.54 10.23
N ASP A 112 -8.33 11.46 10.78
CA ASP A 112 -6.90 11.13 10.62
C ASP A 112 -6.54 10.81 9.15
N ILE A 113 -5.25 10.69 8.84
CA ILE A 113 -4.79 10.38 7.48
C ILE A 113 -3.99 9.08 7.46
N VAL A 114 -4.29 8.24 6.48
CA VAL A 114 -3.39 7.17 6.04
C VAL A 114 -2.80 7.57 4.69
N ALA A 115 -1.47 7.63 4.62
CA ALA A 115 -0.75 7.94 3.40
C ALA A 115 0.17 6.79 3.01
N PHE A 116 0.40 6.60 1.72
CA PHE A 116 1.06 5.40 1.19
C PHE A 116 2.33 5.78 0.47
N TYR A 117 3.41 5.05 0.78
CA TYR A 117 4.69 5.24 0.11
C TYR A 117 5.26 3.93 -0.41
N GLY A 118 5.95 4.03 -1.55
CA GLY A 118 6.54 2.93 -2.29
C GLY A 118 7.98 3.22 -2.65
N GLY A 119 8.67 2.23 -3.23
CA GLY A 119 10.04 2.36 -3.69
C GLY A 119 10.10 2.53 -5.20
N PHE A 120 10.35 3.75 -5.67
CA PHE A 120 10.35 4.06 -7.10
C PHE A 120 11.75 4.45 -7.59
N PRO A 121 12.28 3.82 -8.67
CA PRO A 121 13.43 4.36 -9.39
C PRO A 121 13.10 5.69 -10.05
N GLY A 122 14.13 6.47 -10.34
CA GLY A 122 14.02 7.71 -11.11
C GLY A 122 14.42 7.52 -12.57
N PRO A 123 14.29 8.55 -13.41
CA PRO A 123 14.58 8.48 -14.84
C PRO A 123 16.04 8.13 -15.15
N ASP A 124 16.97 8.65 -14.33
CA ASP A 124 18.41 8.45 -14.53
C ASP A 124 19.00 7.30 -13.69
N SER A 125 18.19 6.56 -12.91
CA SER A 125 18.72 5.56 -12.00
C SER A 125 17.70 4.51 -11.54
N ASP A 126 18.14 3.25 -11.57
CA ASP A 126 17.47 2.12 -10.90
C ASP A 126 17.46 2.23 -9.37
N TYR A 127 18.20 3.20 -8.81
CA TYR A 127 18.17 3.49 -7.39
C TYR A 127 16.77 3.97 -6.98
N LYS A 128 16.10 3.14 -6.18
CA LYS A 128 14.75 3.44 -5.69
C LYS A 128 14.81 4.43 -4.55
N HIS A 129 14.02 5.49 -4.62
CA HIS A 129 13.71 6.32 -3.46
C HIS A 129 12.35 5.92 -2.87
N ARG A 130 12.17 6.19 -1.57
CA ARG A 130 10.87 6.11 -0.93
C ARG A 130 10.09 7.37 -1.30
N SER A 131 8.92 7.20 -1.91
CA SER A 131 8.07 8.32 -2.33
C SER A 131 6.62 8.06 -1.96
N LEU A 132 5.94 9.09 -1.46
CA LEU A 132 4.48 9.07 -1.31
C LEU A 132 3.83 9.03 -2.69
N PHE A 133 2.78 8.23 -2.81
CA PHE A 133 2.03 8.05 -4.06
C PHE A 133 0.51 8.17 -3.89
N GLY A 134 0.00 8.17 -2.66
CA GLY A 134 -1.43 8.27 -2.40
C GLY A 134 -1.73 8.50 -0.93
N TYR A 135 -2.96 8.88 -0.61
CA TYR A 135 -3.46 8.97 0.75
C TYR A 135 -4.98 8.95 0.77
N PHE A 136 -5.58 8.82 1.95
CA PHE A 136 -6.98 9.18 2.17
C PHE A 136 -7.20 9.62 3.61
N THR A 137 -8.35 10.25 3.85
CA THR A 137 -8.80 10.62 5.19
C THR A 137 -9.58 9.45 5.79
N VAL A 138 -9.35 9.13 7.05
CA VAL A 138 -10.08 8.05 7.74
C VAL A 138 -11.53 8.50 7.94
N ALA A 139 -12.48 7.71 7.43
CA ALA A 139 -13.91 8.04 7.48
C ALA A 139 -14.55 7.57 8.80
N GLU A 140 -14.20 6.35 9.21
CA GLU A 140 -14.77 5.66 10.36
C GLU A 140 -13.64 4.98 11.16
N PRO A 141 -13.88 4.66 12.45
CA PRO A 141 -12.91 3.92 13.24
C PRO A 141 -12.49 2.62 12.53
N PRO A 142 -11.19 2.31 12.46
CA PRO A 142 -10.72 1.09 11.81
C PRO A 142 -11.28 -0.17 12.46
N VAL A 143 -11.69 -1.12 11.62
CA VAL A 143 -12.21 -2.42 12.04
C VAL A 143 -11.03 -3.36 12.24
N VAL A 144 -10.97 -4.04 13.37
CA VAL A 144 -9.95 -5.07 13.66
C VAL A 144 -10.63 -6.42 13.74
N LEU A 145 -10.22 -7.32 12.85
CA LEU A 145 -10.66 -8.71 12.78
C LEU A 145 -9.57 -9.55 13.43
N ASP A 146 -9.82 -10.02 14.65
CA ASP A 146 -8.88 -10.88 15.38
C ASP A 146 -9.01 -12.35 14.93
N PRO A 147 -7.94 -13.16 15.00
CA PRO A 147 -7.98 -14.55 14.56
C PRO A 147 -8.99 -15.44 15.29
N GLU A 148 -9.33 -15.08 16.53
CA GLU A 148 -10.28 -15.80 17.37
C GLU A 148 -11.74 -15.38 17.12
N ALA A 149 -11.98 -14.39 16.25
CA ALA A 149 -13.32 -13.93 15.91
C ALA A 149 -14.13 -15.04 15.22
N ASP A 150 -15.44 -15.07 15.47
CA ASP A 150 -16.34 -16.00 14.79
C ASP A 150 -16.36 -15.71 13.29
N ARG A 151 -16.37 -16.78 12.49
CA ARG A 151 -16.26 -16.66 11.03
C ARG A 151 -17.49 -15.99 10.40
N ASP A 152 -18.68 -16.20 10.95
CA ASP A 152 -19.90 -15.57 10.44
C ASP A 152 -19.91 -14.08 10.79
N ASP A 153 -19.40 -13.69 11.96
CA ASP A 153 -19.20 -12.29 12.34
C ASP A 153 -18.15 -11.59 11.44
N VAL A 154 -17.04 -12.29 11.14
CA VAL A 154 -16.04 -11.81 10.16
C VAL A 154 -16.67 -11.64 8.78
N ALA A 155 -17.47 -12.60 8.32
CA ALA A 155 -18.15 -12.53 7.03
C ALA A 155 -19.14 -11.36 6.94
N ALA A 156 -19.94 -11.15 8.00
CA ALA A 156 -20.87 -10.04 8.09
C ALA A 156 -20.14 -8.70 8.01
N THR A 157 -19.05 -8.56 8.77
CA THR A 157 -18.22 -7.35 8.78
C THR A 157 -17.57 -7.07 7.43
N LEU A 158 -17.04 -8.10 6.76
CA LEU A 158 -16.40 -7.94 5.44
C LEU A 158 -17.39 -7.60 4.33
N THR A 159 -18.68 -7.94 4.50
CA THR A 159 -19.75 -7.57 3.56
C THR A 159 -19.96 -6.05 3.53
N GLU A 160 -19.65 -5.35 4.61
CA GLU A 160 -19.71 -3.88 4.70
C GLU A 160 -18.50 -3.20 4.02
N HIS A 161 -17.46 -3.96 3.67
CA HIS A 161 -16.24 -3.46 3.04
C HIS A 161 -15.88 -4.21 1.74
N PRO A 162 -16.81 -4.32 0.76
CA PRO A 162 -16.66 -5.22 -0.39
C PRO A 162 -15.49 -4.84 -1.32
N ASP A 163 -15.08 -3.57 -1.34
CA ASP A 163 -13.97 -3.08 -2.16
C ASP A 163 -12.59 -3.32 -1.55
N ASN A 164 -12.54 -3.75 -0.27
CA ASN A 164 -11.28 -4.05 0.39
C ASN A 164 -10.72 -5.39 -0.10
N ALA A 165 -9.41 -5.43 -0.38
CA ALA A 165 -8.79 -6.62 -0.94
C ALA A 165 -8.86 -7.84 0.00
N HIS A 166 -8.93 -7.65 1.31
CA HIS A 166 -9.14 -8.73 2.27
C HIS A 166 -10.57 -9.28 2.25
N ALA A 167 -11.58 -8.43 2.02
CA ALA A 167 -12.96 -8.86 1.83
C ALA A 167 -13.11 -9.68 0.53
N LYS A 168 -12.52 -9.20 -0.58
CA LYS A 168 -12.51 -9.92 -1.86
C LYS A 168 -11.82 -11.28 -1.75
N ARG A 169 -10.69 -11.34 -1.02
CA ARG A 169 -9.98 -12.58 -0.75
C ARG A 169 -10.81 -13.53 0.11
N PHE A 170 -11.47 -13.03 1.17
CA PHE A 170 -12.39 -13.83 1.97
C PHE A 170 -13.53 -14.41 1.13
N ALA A 171 -14.14 -13.62 0.25
CA ALA A 171 -15.22 -14.09 -0.62
C ALA A 171 -14.77 -15.19 -1.60
N GLY A 172 -13.53 -15.12 -2.11
CA GLY A 172 -12.98 -16.13 -3.02
C GLY A 172 -12.41 -17.38 -2.34
N HIS A 173 -11.78 -17.21 -1.17
CA HIS A 173 -11.08 -18.28 -0.44
C HIS A 173 -11.94 -18.96 0.63
N GLY A 174 -12.91 -18.21 1.17
CA GLY A 174 -13.76 -18.63 2.29
C GLY A 174 -13.24 -18.24 3.67
N ASP A 175 -12.02 -17.72 3.79
CA ASP A 175 -11.45 -17.24 5.05
C ASP A 175 -10.41 -16.13 4.83
N LEU A 176 -10.05 -15.42 5.89
CA LEU A 176 -8.89 -14.53 5.91
C LEU A 176 -7.63 -15.40 5.97
N TYR A 177 -6.67 -15.16 5.07
CA TYR A 177 -5.45 -15.99 5.02
C TYR A 177 -4.68 -16.03 6.33
N TYR A 178 -4.68 -14.94 7.11
CA TYR A 178 -3.99 -14.92 8.42
C TYR A 178 -4.83 -15.47 9.57
N HIS A 179 -6.03 -15.98 9.29
CA HIS A 179 -6.85 -16.76 10.22
C HIS A 179 -6.86 -18.24 9.81
N ASP A 180 -6.64 -18.53 8.52
CA ASP A 180 -6.59 -19.89 7.98
C ASP A 180 -5.32 -20.66 8.43
N PRO A 181 -5.47 -21.74 9.23
CA PRO A 181 -4.34 -22.55 9.68
C PRO A 181 -3.63 -23.32 8.55
N ALA A 182 -4.26 -23.51 7.39
CA ALA A 182 -3.62 -24.07 6.21
C ALA A 182 -2.64 -23.09 5.55
N PHE A 183 -2.82 -21.79 5.77
CA PHE A 183 -1.97 -20.74 5.21
C PHE A 183 -0.85 -20.30 6.16
N THR A 184 -1.10 -20.22 7.47
CA THR A 184 -0.09 -19.78 8.45
C THR A 184 -0.18 -20.50 9.80
N ASP A 185 0.98 -20.76 10.41
CA ASP A 185 1.12 -21.23 11.79
C ASP A 185 1.10 -20.07 12.83
N ARG A 186 1.04 -18.82 12.35
CA ARG A 186 1.13 -17.60 13.17
C ARG A 186 -0.01 -16.67 12.80
N PRO A 187 -1.23 -16.97 13.26
CA PRO A 187 -2.39 -16.16 12.92
C PRO A 187 -2.21 -14.70 13.37
N ARG A 188 -2.78 -13.77 12.62
CA ARG A 188 -2.65 -12.32 12.83
C ARG A 188 -3.98 -11.63 12.65
N SER A 189 -4.23 -10.63 13.50
CA SER A 189 -5.34 -9.71 13.28
C SER A 189 -5.19 -8.99 11.94
N VAL A 190 -6.30 -8.77 11.27
CA VAL A 190 -6.40 -7.96 10.05
C VAL A 190 -7.13 -6.68 10.40
N VAL A 191 -6.56 -5.53 10.06
CA VAL A 191 -7.23 -4.23 10.18
C VAL A 191 -7.77 -3.80 8.83
N ILE A 192 -8.99 -3.25 8.81
CA ILE A 192 -9.56 -2.56 7.65
C ILE A 192 -9.73 -1.09 8.03
N VAL A 193 -9.18 -0.22 7.20
CA VAL A 193 -9.32 1.22 7.34
C VAL A 193 -10.28 1.72 6.25
N PRO A 194 -11.51 2.10 6.62
CA PRO A 194 -12.42 2.82 5.74
C PRO A 194 -11.98 4.28 5.60
N GLY A 195 -11.92 4.75 4.36
CA GLY A 195 -11.47 6.08 4.01
C GLY A 195 -12.53 6.88 3.27
N GLU A 196 -12.35 8.20 3.26
CA GLU A 196 -13.16 9.16 2.53
C GLU A 196 -12.27 10.23 1.87
N ALA A 197 -12.91 11.00 0.99
CA ALA A 197 -12.30 12.16 0.39
C ALA A 197 -12.03 13.26 1.45
N PRO A 198 -10.96 14.05 1.30
CA PRO A 198 -10.02 13.99 0.20
C PRO A 198 -9.02 12.84 0.37
N GLY A 199 -8.65 12.28 -0.78
CA GLY A 199 -7.77 11.13 -0.92
C GLY A 199 -7.62 10.74 -2.39
N GLY A 200 -6.98 9.60 -2.62
CA GLY A 200 -6.70 9.04 -3.93
C GLY A 200 -5.21 8.99 -4.24
N VAL A 201 -4.92 8.66 -5.50
CA VAL A 201 -3.57 8.67 -6.07
C VAL A 201 -3.10 10.12 -6.23
N LEU A 202 -1.87 10.42 -5.83
CA LEU A 202 -1.29 11.75 -6.02
C LEU A 202 -0.97 12.01 -7.49
N ASP A 203 -1.04 13.26 -7.93
CA ASP A 203 -0.65 13.64 -9.30
C ASP A 203 0.83 13.44 -9.59
N ARG A 204 1.67 13.64 -8.57
CA ARG A 204 3.12 13.44 -8.62
C ARG A 204 3.59 12.67 -7.38
N ALA A 205 4.61 11.84 -7.57
CA ALA A 205 5.25 11.15 -6.46
C ALA A 205 6.07 12.14 -5.63
N ILE A 206 5.89 12.15 -4.31
CA ILE A 206 6.64 13.04 -3.42
C ILE A 206 7.76 12.23 -2.74
N ARG A 207 9.01 12.51 -3.11
CA ARG A 207 10.18 11.84 -2.54
C ARG A 207 10.28 12.12 -1.03
N LEU A 208 10.28 11.06 -0.23
CA LEU A 208 10.49 11.08 1.22
C LEU A 208 11.95 10.89 1.61
N SER A 209 12.70 10.05 0.88
CA SER A 209 14.06 9.65 1.27
C SER A 209 15.15 10.33 0.45
N ASP A 210 16.24 10.75 1.11
CA ASP A 210 17.46 11.28 0.49
C ASP A 210 18.68 10.35 0.62
N ARG A 211 18.72 9.52 1.66
CA ARG A 211 19.89 8.71 2.02
C ARG A 211 19.54 7.22 2.16
N ARG A 212 20.53 6.37 1.89
CA ARG A 212 20.49 4.93 2.17
C ARG A 212 21.77 4.51 2.91
N ARG A 213 21.61 3.65 3.91
CA ARG A 213 22.71 2.96 4.59
C ARG A 213 22.43 1.47 4.61
N GLY A 214 23.28 0.70 3.92
CA GLY A 214 23.04 -0.73 3.68
C GLY A 214 21.70 -0.97 2.97
N PRO A 215 20.81 -1.85 3.45
CA PRO A 215 19.50 -2.07 2.83
C PRO A 215 18.46 -1.00 3.20
N ASN A 216 18.78 -0.07 4.09
CA ASN A 216 17.79 0.80 4.74
C ASN A 216 17.77 2.21 4.16
N TYR A 217 16.55 2.71 3.95
CA TYR A 217 16.25 4.06 3.53
C TYR A 217 15.90 4.93 4.73
N TYR A 218 16.24 6.21 4.64
CA TYR A 218 15.94 7.20 5.68
C TYR A 218 15.23 8.40 5.08
N MET A 219 14.29 8.95 5.83
CA MET A 219 13.58 10.18 5.48
C MET A 219 14.56 11.35 5.44
N SER A 220 14.41 12.24 4.45
CA SER A 220 15.21 13.45 4.41
C SER A 220 14.87 14.37 5.57
N GLU A 221 15.86 15.15 6.03
CA GLU A 221 15.70 16.05 7.18
C GLU A 221 14.56 17.06 6.94
N ALA A 222 14.51 17.68 5.76
CA ALA A 222 13.45 18.62 5.41
C ALA A 222 12.04 18.00 5.42
N VAL A 223 11.91 16.73 5.02
CA VAL A 223 10.62 16.02 5.07
C VAL A 223 10.28 15.62 6.51
N ALA A 224 11.27 15.19 7.30
CA ALA A 224 11.07 14.89 8.71
C ALA A 224 10.63 16.14 9.50
N ASP A 225 11.22 17.31 9.24
CA ASP A 225 10.81 18.58 9.85
C ASP A 225 9.37 18.96 9.49
N ALA A 226 8.98 18.71 8.24
CA ALA A 226 7.63 18.99 7.76
C ALA A 226 6.59 18.04 8.38
N LEU A 227 6.92 16.74 8.46
CA LEU A 227 6.01 15.67 8.81
C LEU A 227 6.07 15.22 10.29
N ALA A 228 7.03 15.70 11.07
CA ALA A 228 7.24 15.39 12.49
C ALA A 228 7.03 13.89 12.83
N PRO A 229 7.82 12.97 12.26
CA PRO A 229 7.71 11.55 12.56
C PRO A 229 7.97 11.28 14.05
N ALA A 230 7.11 10.49 14.68
CA ALA A 230 7.12 10.21 16.11
C ALA A 230 8.31 9.36 16.59
N SER A 231 9.09 8.80 15.66
CA SER A 231 10.24 7.94 15.97
C SER A 231 11.40 8.17 15.00
N SER A 232 12.60 8.27 15.55
CA SER A 232 13.86 8.38 14.80
C SER A 232 14.93 7.46 15.40
N THR A 233 15.94 7.12 14.59
CA THR A 233 17.16 6.45 15.05
C THR A 233 18.35 7.43 14.97
N ASP A 234 19.56 6.98 15.31
CA ASP A 234 20.81 7.73 15.11
C ASP A 234 21.09 8.10 13.64
N HIS A 235 20.29 7.56 12.71
CA HIS A 235 20.39 7.84 11.28
C HIS A 235 19.17 8.59 10.73
N GLY A 236 18.29 9.08 11.62
CA GLY A 236 17.04 9.76 11.27
C GLY A 236 15.85 8.81 11.22
N THR A 237 14.77 9.23 10.58
CA THR A 237 13.54 8.44 10.49
C THR A 237 13.70 7.31 9.50
N HIS A 238 13.57 6.07 9.99
CA HIS A 238 13.75 4.86 9.20
C HIS A 238 12.56 4.61 8.27
N LEU A 239 12.82 4.48 6.97
CA LEU A 239 11.85 4.12 5.93
C LEU A 239 12.11 2.71 5.34
N GLY A 240 13.06 1.98 5.94
CA GLY A 240 13.23 0.53 5.82
C GLY A 240 13.74 -0.04 4.50
N GLY A 241 14.43 -1.17 4.59
CA GLY A 241 14.54 -2.13 3.48
C GLY A 241 13.21 -2.87 3.29
N PHE A 242 12.66 -3.41 4.39
CA PHE A 242 11.24 -3.76 4.51
C PHE A 242 10.48 -2.52 4.97
N LYS A 243 9.63 -1.96 4.10
CA LYS A 243 8.97 -0.66 4.31
C LYS A 243 8.11 -0.73 5.60
N PRO A 244 8.33 0.13 6.62
CA PRO A 244 7.53 0.15 7.86
C PRO A 244 6.32 1.10 7.79
N ALA A 245 5.49 1.08 8.83
CA ALA A 245 4.53 2.15 9.09
C ALA A 245 5.17 3.20 9.99
N VAL A 246 5.08 4.48 9.60
CA VAL A 246 5.62 5.63 10.33
C VAL A 246 4.48 6.49 10.84
N ARG A 247 4.40 6.69 12.15
CA ARG A 247 3.46 7.66 12.74
C ARG A 247 4.08 9.05 12.68
N CYS A 248 3.29 10.03 12.28
CA CYS A 248 3.64 11.44 12.17
C CYS A 248 2.72 12.26 13.07
N ASP A 249 3.31 13.04 13.97
CA ASP A 249 2.59 13.86 14.96
C ASP A 249 2.29 15.24 14.36
N ILE A 250 1.53 15.24 13.27
CA ILE A 250 1.00 16.43 12.61
C ILE A 250 -0.49 16.27 12.38
N ASP A 251 -1.19 17.39 12.29
CA ASP A 251 -2.59 17.40 11.90
C ASP A 251 -2.78 17.19 10.37
N PRO A 252 -4.00 16.81 9.95
CA PRO A 252 -4.36 16.61 8.55
C PRO A 252 -4.14 17.82 7.64
N GLU A 253 -4.36 19.05 8.14
CA GLU A 253 -4.21 20.27 7.35
C GLU A 253 -2.76 20.54 7.01
N ARG A 254 -1.86 20.36 7.99
CA ARG A 254 -0.41 20.47 7.83
C ARG A 254 0.11 19.43 6.85
N PHE A 255 -0.39 18.19 6.90
CA PHE A 255 -0.06 17.17 5.91
C PHE A 255 -0.48 17.58 4.49
N ARG A 256 -1.72 18.02 4.30
CA ARG A 256 -2.21 18.47 2.98
C ARG A 256 -1.50 19.74 2.50
N ALA A 257 -1.06 20.61 3.42
CA ALA A 257 -0.20 21.74 3.08
C ALA A 257 1.20 21.30 2.63
N PHE A 258 1.76 20.26 3.24
CA PHE A 258 3.00 19.63 2.77
C PHE A 258 2.82 19.07 1.36
N LEU A 259 1.75 18.31 1.08
CA LEU A 259 1.48 17.79 -0.26
C LEU A 259 1.43 18.88 -1.32
N ARG A 260 0.71 19.99 -1.05
CA ARG A 260 0.58 21.12 -1.98
C ARG A 260 1.90 21.85 -2.28
N ARG A 261 2.85 21.86 -1.34
CA ARG A 261 4.18 22.48 -1.55
C ARG A 261 5.16 21.57 -2.28
N SER A 262 4.88 20.28 -2.32
CA SER A 262 5.76 19.26 -2.89
C SER A 262 5.26 18.74 -4.25
N ALA A 263 4.08 19.19 -4.70
CA ALA A 263 3.47 18.88 -5.99
C ALA A 263 3.87 19.88 -7.09
#